data_AF-A0A537MRP8-F1
#
_entry.id   AF-A0A537MRP8-F1
#
_cell.length_a   1.000
_cell.length_b   1.000
_cell.length_c   1.000
_cell.angle_alpha   90.00
_cell.angle_beta   90.00
_cell.angle_gamma   90.00
#
_symmetry.space_group_name_H-M   'P 1'
#
loop_
_entity.id
_entity.type
_entity.pdbx_description
1 polymer ?
#
loop_
_entity_poly.entity_id
_entity_poly.type
_entity_poly.pdbx_seq_one_letter_code
_entity_poly.pdbx_strand_id
1 'polypeptide(L)'
;MSTLLLTHPACLDHVTPPGHPERADRLRAIAEVLSEPRFNGLARGEAPEGSLDSVTLCHNEHYIGELRHIAPSSGMVYVDGDTSMSPGTWEAVMRGVGGAVAATDAIMSGNHQNAFVAIRPPGHHAEINK
;
A
#
# COMPACT_ATOMS: atom_id res chain seq x y z
N MET A 1 7.97 20.88 13.62
CA MET A 1 7.61 20.33 12.29
C MET A 1 6.88 19.02 12.50
N SER A 2 5.91 18.72 11.65
CA SER A 2 5.02 17.57 11.81
C SER A 2 5.47 16.40 10.91
N THR A 3 5.43 15.19 11.45
CA THR A 3 5.57 13.93 10.70
C THR A 3 4.37 13.75 9.77
N LEU A 4 4.64 13.47 8.50
CA LEU A 4 3.60 13.13 7.53
C LEU A 4 3.11 11.70 7.74
N LEU A 5 1.80 11.50 7.83
CA LEU A 5 1.13 10.20 7.83
C LEU A 5 0.35 10.06 6.53
N LEU A 6 0.72 9.08 5.70
CA LEU A 6 -0.03 8.71 4.49
C LEU A 6 -0.71 7.36 4.69
N THR A 7 -1.97 7.26 4.27
CA THR A 7 -2.75 6.01 4.18
C THR A 7 -3.83 6.15 3.10
N HIS A 8 -4.56 5.10 2.76
CA HIS A 8 -5.67 5.20 1.81
C HIS A 8 -6.77 4.17 2.13
N PRO A 9 -8.07 4.54 2.08
CA PRO A 9 -9.18 3.61 2.34
C PRO A 9 -9.13 2.32 1.51
N ALA A 10 -8.75 2.41 0.22
CA ALA A 10 -8.62 1.24 -0.67
C ALA A 10 -7.68 0.14 -0.13
N CYS A 11 -6.74 0.46 0.77
CA CYS A 11 -5.92 -0.55 1.43
C CYS A 11 -6.76 -1.55 2.26
N LEU A 12 -7.96 -1.17 2.70
CA LEU A 12 -8.90 -2.04 3.42
C LEU A 12 -9.62 -3.03 2.51
N ASP A 13 -9.63 -2.77 1.20
CA ASP A 13 -10.33 -3.59 0.18
C ASP A 13 -9.44 -4.68 -0.41
N HIS A 14 -8.15 -4.70 -0.05
CA HIS A 14 -7.31 -5.89 -0.16
C HIS A 14 -7.74 -6.91 0.89
N VAL A 15 -8.62 -7.83 0.46
CA VAL A 15 -9.20 -8.90 1.27
C VAL A 15 -8.38 -10.16 1.06
N THR A 16 -7.96 -10.75 2.18
CA THR A 16 -7.24 -12.03 2.20
C THR A 16 -8.16 -13.16 2.69
N PRO A 17 -7.79 -14.43 2.49
CA PRO A 17 -8.54 -15.57 2.97
C PRO A 17 -8.88 -15.48 4.47
N PRO A 18 -9.99 -16.07 4.92
CA PRO A 18 -10.32 -16.15 6.34
C PRO A 18 -9.18 -16.75 7.17
N GLY A 19 -8.82 -16.08 8.27
CA GLY A 19 -7.72 -16.51 9.14
C GLY A 19 -6.33 -16.05 8.69
N HIS A 20 -6.18 -15.43 7.51
CA HIS A 20 -4.90 -14.89 7.06
C HIS A 20 -4.43 -13.74 7.99
N PRO A 21 -3.16 -13.72 8.42
CA PRO A 21 -2.67 -12.72 9.38
C PRO A 21 -2.50 -11.33 8.75
N GLU A 22 -2.16 -11.26 7.45
CA GLU A 22 -2.11 -10.01 6.68
C GLU A 22 -3.53 -9.58 6.32
N ARG A 23 -4.24 -8.88 7.24
CA ARG A 23 -5.65 -8.53 7.09
C ARG A 23 -5.93 -7.06 7.34
N ALA A 24 -7.07 -6.55 6.85
CA ALA A 24 -7.51 -5.16 7.00
C ALA A 24 -7.49 -4.64 8.43
N ASP A 25 -7.74 -5.50 9.43
CA ASP A 25 -7.72 -5.12 10.84
C ASP A 25 -6.35 -4.62 11.32
N ARG A 26 -5.24 -5.02 10.67
CA ARG A 26 -3.91 -4.48 10.97
C ARG A 26 -3.88 -2.97 10.74
N LEU A 27 -4.46 -2.51 9.63
CA LEU A 27 -4.51 -1.08 9.31
C LEU A 27 -5.55 -0.35 10.15
N ARG A 28 -6.69 -0.99 10.46
CA ARG A 28 -7.69 -0.43 11.39
C ARG A 28 -7.10 -0.20 12.78
N ALA A 29 -6.34 -1.16 13.32
CA ALA A 29 -5.68 -1.03 14.62
C ALA A 29 -4.64 0.11 14.63
N ILE A 30 -3.87 0.27 13.55
CA ILE A 30 -2.95 1.41 13.39
C ILE A 30 -3.74 2.73 13.35
N ALA A 31 -4.83 2.80 12.57
CA ALA A 31 -5.65 4.00 12.47
C ALA A 31 -6.30 4.38 13.80
N GLU A 32 -6.76 3.40 14.58
CA GLU A 32 -7.31 3.60 15.92
C GLU A 32 -6.28 4.25 16.85
N VAL A 33 -5.09 3.64 17.00
CA VAL A 33 -4.03 4.19 17.87
C VAL A 33 -3.58 5.56 17.40
N LEU A 34 -3.39 5.74 16.08
CA LEU A 34 -2.98 7.01 15.52
C LEU A 34 -4.09 8.07 15.55
N SER A 35 -5.33 7.74 15.93
CA SER A 35 -6.41 8.71 16.13
C SER A 35 -6.40 9.35 17.53
N GLU A 36 -5.62 8.80 18.46
CA GLU A 36 -5.55 9.32 19.83
C GLU A 36 -5.00 10.76 19.89
N PRO A 37 -5.41 11.58 20.88
CA PRO A 37 -5.01 12.99 20.95
C PRO A 37 -3.50 13.25 20.93
N ARG A 38 -2.69 12.31 21.43
CA ARG A 38 -1.21 12.40 21.40
C ARG A 38 -0.63 12.42 19.98
N PHE A 39 -1.40 12.00 18.97
CA PHE A 39 -1.03 12.01 17.54
C PHE A 39 -1.77 13.10 16.74
N ASN A 40 -2.45 14.04 17.39
CA ASN A 40 -3.07 15.19 16.70
C ASN A 40 -2.05 16.08 15.97
N GLY A 41 -0.78 16.00 16.37
CA GLY A 41 0.31 16.73 15.73
C GLY A 41 0.75 16.17 14.37
N LEU A 42 0.25 15.01 13.92
CA LEU A 42 0.58 14.43 12.62
C LEU A 42 -0.10 15.19 11.47
N ALA A 43 0.66 15.47 10.42
CA ALA A 43 0.12 15.95 9.15
C ALA A 43 -0.43 14.73 8.41
N ARG A 44 -1.70 14.76 8.02
CA ARG A 44 -2.37 13.61 7.42
C ARG A 44 -2.67 13.89 5.95
N GLY A 45 -2.42 12.90 5.12
CA GLY A 45 -2.76 12.92 3.71
C GLY A 45 -3.19 11.55 3.23
N GLU A 46 -3.89 11.54 2.10
CA GLU A 46 -4.18 10.29 1.40
C GLU A 46 -3.02 9.92 0.48
N ALA A 47 -2.65 8.64 0.47
CA ALA A 47 -1.66 8.14 -0.45
C ALA A 47 -2.20 8.24 -1.89
N PRO A 48 -1.51 8.95 -2.80
CA PRO A 48 -1.94 9.02 -4.19
C PRO A 48 -1.80 7.65 -4.86
N GLU A 49 -2.41 7.51 -6.03
CA GLU A 49 -2.15 6.36 -6.89
C GLU A 49 -0.73 6.47 -7.47
N GLY A 50 0.03 5.37 -7.42
CA GLY A 50 1.34 5.28 -8.06
C GLY A 50 1.24 5.17 -9.58
N SER A 51 2.37 5.31 -10.27
CA SER A 51 2.45 5.09 -11.72
C SER A 51 3.11 3.75 -12.04
N LEU A 52 2.75 3.16 -13.18
CA LEU A 52 3.47 1.98 -13.69
C LEU A 52 4.94 2.30 -13.95
N ASP A 53 5.27 3.52 -14.38
CA ASP A 53 6.67 3.95 -14.54
C ASP A 53 7.46 3.74 -13.25
N SER A 54 6.92 4.14 -12.09
CA SER A 54 7.56 3.90 -10.79
C SER A 54 7.67 2.41 -10.46
N VAL A 55 6.68 1.60 -10.80
CA VAL A 55 6.72 0.14 -10.57
C VAL A 55 7.81 -0.52 -11.43
N THR A 56 7.95 -0.09 -12.69
CA THR A 56 8.94 -0.64 -13.64
C THR A 56 10.39 -0.34 -13.28
N LEU A 57 10.64 0.58 -12.34
CA LEU A 57 11.98 0.79 -11.79
C LEU A 57 12.46 -0.38 -10.91
N CYS A 58 11.53 -1.18 -10.38
CA CYS A 58 11.81 -2.28 -9.46
C CYS A 58 11.42 -3.67 -10.01
N HIS A 59 10.38 -3.73 -10.84
CA HIS A 59 9.79 -4.98 -11.34
C HIS A 59 9.81 -5.04 -12.86
N ASN A 60 9.89 -6.23 -13.44
CA ASN A 60 9.80 -6.35 -14.89
C ASN A 60 8.37 -6.12 -15.39
N GLU A 61 8.25 -5.62 -16.62
CA GLU A 61 6.94 -5.33 -17.23
C GLU A 61 6.08 -6.60 -17.40
N HIS A 62 6.71 -7.75 -17.62
CA HIS A 62 5.99 -9.01 -17.78
C HIS A 62 5.27 -9.42 -16.49
N TYR A 63 5.94 -9.40 -15.34
CA TYR A 63 5.35 -9.70 -14.03
C TYR A 63 4.22 -8.73 -13.67
N ILE A 64 4.43 -7.43 -13.92
CA ILE A 64 3.38 -6.41 -13.75
C ILE A 64 2.16 -6.74 -14.63
N GLY A 65 2.40 -7.12 -15.88
CA GLY A 65 1.37 -7.54 -16.83
C GLY A 65 0.60 -8.77 -16.37
N GLU A 66 1.30 -9.81 -15.90
CA GLU A 66 0.69 -11.03 -15.36
C GLU A 66 -0.17 -10.73 -14.13
N LEU A 67 0.34 -9.97 -13.16
CA LEU A 67 -0.43 -9.56 -11.98
C LEU A 67 -1.70 -8.78 -12.36
N ARG A 68 -1.60 -7.88 -13.33
CA ARG A 68 -2.75 -7.13 -13.83
C ARG A 68 -3.75 -8.03 -14.55
N HIS A 69 -3.26 -9.04 -15.27
CA HIS A 69 -4.10 -9.98 -16.00
C HIS A 69 -4.88 -10.91 -15.06
N ILE A 70 -4.25 -11.40 -13.99
CA ILE A 70 -4.88 -12.29 -13.02
C ILE A 70 -5.71 -11.56 -11.97
N ALA A 71 -5.59 -10.22 -11.87
CA ALA A 71 -6.34 -9.41 -10.92
C ALA A 71 -7.85 -9.68 -11.05
N PRO A 72 -8.49 -10.27 -10.02
CA PRO A 72 -9.85 -10.78 -10.18
C PRO A 72 -10.87 -9.66 -10.08
N SER A 73 -11.90 -9.69 -10.92
CA SER A 73 -13.08 -8.81 -10.75
C SER A 73 -14.03 -9.31 -9.65
N SER A 74 -13.93 -10.60 -9.28
CA SER A 74 -14.70 -11.23 -8.20
C SER A 74 -13.95 -12.44 -7.64
N GLY A 75 -14.25 -12.81 -6.39
CA GLY A 75 -13.57 -13.93 -5.73
C GLY A 75 -12.13 -13.59 -5.34
N MET A 76 -11.26 -14.61 -5.31
CA MET A 76 -9.83 -14.46 -5.02
C MET A 76 -9.01 -15.38 -5.93
N VAL A 77 -7.81 -14.95 -6.27
CA VAL A 77 -6.77 -15.77 -6.91
C VAL A 77 -5.55 -15.83 -6.01
N TYR A 78 -4.73 -16.85 -6.18
CA TYR A 78 -3.45 -16.98 -5.48
C TYR A 78 -2.32 -16.69 -6.46
N VAL A 79 -1.44 -15.77 -6.07
CA VAL A 79 -0.18 -15.49 -6.78
C VAL A 79 0.81 -16.60 -6.45
N ASP A 80 0.86 -17.01 -5.17
CA ASP A 80 1.63 -18.15 -4.69
C ASP A 80 0.94 -18.83 -3.49
N GLY A 81 1.69 -19.61 -2.68
CA GLY A 81 1.15 -20.41 -1.59
C GLY A 81 0.52 -19.61 -0.43
N ASP A 82 0.92 -18.36 -0.22
CA ASP A 82 0.42 -17.51 0.86
C ASP A 82 0.03 -16.09 0.41
N THR A 83 0.25 -15.73 -0.84
CA THR A 83 -0.12 -14.44 -1.42
C THR A 83 -1.36 -14.56 -2.30
N SER A 84 -2.43 -13.86 -1.92
CA SER A 84 -3.71 -13.84 -2.66
C SER A 84 -4.05 -12.45 -3.17
N MET A 85 -4.81 -12.36 -4.26
CA MET A 85 -5.43 -11.11 -4.73
C MET A 85 -6.95 -11.23 -4.68
N SER A 86 -7.60 -10.21 -4.13
CA SER A 86 -9.04 -9.88 -4.26
C SER A 86 -9.26 -8.69 -5.20
N PRO A 87 -10.51 -8.33 -5.55
CA PRO A 87 -10.80 -7.21 -6.46
C PRO A 87 -10.21 -5.86 -6.05
N GLY A 88 -10.09 -5.56 -4.75
CA GLY A 88 -9.49 -4.32 -4.26
C GLY A 88 -7.95 -4.32 -4.21
N THR A 89 -7.30 -5.44 -4.54
CA THR A 89 -5.84 -5.60 -4.34
C THR A 89 -5.04 -4.70 -5.26
N TRP A 90 -5.43 -4.59 -6.54
CA TRP A 90 -4.68 -3.80 -7.50
C TRP A 90 -4.61 -2.32 -7.08
N GLU A 91 -5.77 -1.74 -6.73
CA GLU A 91 -5.80 -0.36 -6.25
C GLU A 91 -4.98 -0.21 -4.96
N ALA A 92 -5.14 -1.11 -3.99
CA ALA A 92 -4.40 -1.08 -2.73
C ALA A 92 -2.87 -1.08 -2.95
N VAL A 93 -2.36 -1.94 -3.84
CA VAL A 93 -0.94 -1.98 -4.23
C VAL A 93 -0.50 -0.65 -4.84
N MET A 94 -1.27 -0.10 -5.78
CA MET A 94 -0.92 1.18 -6.42
C MET A 94 -0.95 2.35 -5.43
N ARG A 95 -1.82 2.34 -4.43
CA ARG A 95 -1.78 3.32 -3.30
C ARG A 95 -0.54 3.13 -2.43
N GLY A 96 -0.09 1.89 -2.24
CA GLY A 96 1.18 1.61 -1.56
C GLY A 96 2.37 2.22 -2.29
N VAL A 97 2.45 2.01 -3.62
CA VAL A 97 3.49 2.59 -4.49
C VAL A 97 3.44 4.13 -4.44
N GLY A 98 2.28 4.72 -4.70
CA GLY A 98 2.13 6.18 -4.71
C GLY A 98 2.38 6.82 -3.35
N GLY A 99 1.97 6.16 -2.25
CA GLY A 99 2.26 6.60 -0.89
C GLY A 99 3.75 6.62 -0.57
N ALA A 100 4.50 5.59 -0.97
CA ALA A 100 5.94 5.53 -0.77
C ALA A 100 6.67 6.64 -1.56
N VAL A 101 6.34 6.81 -2.85
CA VAL A 101 6.92 7.85 -3.70
C VAL A 101 6.59 9.25 -3.17
N ALA A 102 5.32 9.53 -2.87
CA ALA A 102 4.89 10.84 -2.37
C ALA A 102 5.52 11.18 -1.01
N ALA A 103 5.70 10.20 -0.13
CA ALA A 103 6.42 10.40 1.14
C ALA A 103 7.89 10.76 0.90
N THR A 104 8.56 10.07 -0.03
CA THR A 104 9.94 10.39 -0.42
C THR A 104 10.03 11.79 -1.00
N ASP A 105 9.18 12.14 -1.96
CA ASP A 105 9.18 13.46 -2.59
C ASP A 105 8.96 14.59 -1.57
N ALA A 106 8.01 14.41 -0.65
CA ALA A 106 7.72 15.38 0.39
C ALA A 106 8.90 15.64 1.34
N ILE A 107 9.71 14.61 1.60
CA ILE A 107 10.93 14.74 2.41
C ILE A 107 12.04 15.40 1.59
N MET A 108 12.27 14.92 0.36
CA MET A 108 13.34 15.41 -0.51
C MET A 108 13.14 16.87 -0.94
N SER A 109 11.90 17.33 -1.05
CA SER A 109 11.58 18.73 -1.33
C SER A 109 11.67 19.65 -0.10
N GLY A 110 11.90 19.10 1.09
CA GLY A 110 11.94 19.85 2.35
C GLY A 110 10.57 20.22 2.93
N ASN A 111 9.46 19.71 2.37
CA ASN A 111 8.10 19.98 2.88
C ASN A 111 7.86 19.29 4.23
N HIS A 112 8.46 18.12 4.45
CA HIS A 112 8.41 17.36 5.71
C HIS A 112 9.79 16.84 6.10
N GLN A 113 10.05 16.62 7.40
CA GLN A 113 11.32 16.03 7.86
C GLN A 113 11.33 14.51 7.79
N ASN A 114 10.16 13.89 7.95
CA ASN A 114 9.97 12.45 7.94
C ASN A 114 8.51 12.12 7.65
N ALA A 115 8.26 10.86 7.31
CA ALA A 115 6.94 10.35 7.00
C ALA A 115 6.78 8.91 7.49
N PHE A 116 5.53 8.52 7.73
CA PHE A 116 5.10 7.14 7.94
C PHE A 116 3.98 6.83 6.94
N VAL A 117 4.15 5.74 6.19
CA VAL A 117 3.20 5.30 5.16
C VAL A 117 2.50 4.03 5.68
N ALA A 118 1.29 4.19 6.19
CA ALA A 118 0.47 3.12 6.72
C ALA A 118 -0.37 2.50 5.58
N ILE A 119 0.22 1.55 4.87
CA ILE A 119 -0.39 0.91 3.69
C ILE A 119 -0.42 -0.61 3.81
N ARG A 120 -1.29 -1.23 3.00
CA ARG A 120 -1.38 -2.67 2.78
C ARG A 120 -1.85 -2.93 1.34
N PRO A 121 -1.43 -4.04 0.69
CA PRO A 121 -0.52 -5.08 1.17
C PRO A 121 0.94 -4.61 1.35
N PRO A 122 1.81 -5.36 2.07
CA PRO A 122 3.24 -5.04 2.20
C PRO A 122 4.02 -5.30 0.91
N GLY A 123 5.21 -4.71 0.75
CA GLY A 123 5.97 -4.78 -0.51
C GLY A 123 7.38 -5.39 -0.45
N HIS A 124 8.02 -5.50 0.72
CA HIS A 124 9.46 -5.84 0.80
C HIS A 124 9.87 -7.25 0.35
N HIS A 125 8.92 -8.14 0.07
CA HIS A 125 9.16 -9.49 -0.45
C HIS A 125 8.92 -9.60 -1.96
N ALA A 126 8.35 -8.56 -2.59
CA ALA A 126 8.15 -8.52 -4.03
C ALA A 126 9.52 -8.28 -4.71
N GLU A 127 9.98 -9.26 -5.46
CA GLU A 127 11.22 -9.20 -6.22
C GLU A 127 10.93 -8.74 -7.65
N ILE A 128 11.96 -8.69 -8.51
CA ILE A 128 11.83 -8.20 -9.89
C ILE A 128 10.73 -8.95 -10.68
N ASN A 129 10.57 -10.27 -10.42
CA ASN A 129 9.65 -11.16 -11.14
C ASN A 129 8.84 -12.09 -10.21
N LYS A 130 8.69 -11.75 -8.93
CA LYS A 130 8.05 -12.62 -7.92
C LYS A 130 7.32 -11.82 -6.87
#